data_AF-A0A388LF99-F1
#
_entry.id   AF-A0A388LF99-F1
#
_cell.length_a   1.000
_cell.length_b   1.000
_cell.length_c   1.000
_cell.angle_alpha   90.00
_cell.angle_beta   90.00
_cell.angle_gamma   90.00
#
_symmetry.space_group_name_H-M   'P 1'
#
loop_
_entity.id
_entity.type
_entity.pdbx_description
1 polymer ?
#
loop_
_entity_poly.entity_id
_entity_poly.type
_entity_poly.pdbx_seq_one_letter_code
_entity_poly.pdbx_strand_id
1 'polypeptide(L)'
;MVGWLCPSILSVQVENVKAIIEVEIQVPIANQRLFLNGRALSNASHLNQAGVGEGDLLLLQTIESGSSRPQRSGGGDPNLAMNPDGSAANPLALQRHLRQDQNLMRRLLEVQSSL
;
A
#
# COMPACT_ATOMS: atom_id res chain seq x y z
N MET A 1 -24.21 28.19 -30.59
CA MET A 1 -24.68 26.90 -30.04
C MET A 1 -24.10 26.78 -28.65
N VAL A 2 -24.93 26.99 -27.62
CA VAL A 2 -24.50 27.12 -26.22
C VAL A 2 -24.27 25.71 -25.67
N GLY A 3 -23.02 25.28 -25.62
CA GLY A 3 -22.61 24.03 -24.99
C GLY A 3 -22.46 24.26 -23.49
N TRP A 4 -23.55 24.00 -22.78
CA TRP A 4 -23.71 23.66 -21.37
C TRP A 4 -22.46 23.74 -20.49
N LEU A 5 -22.58 24.53 -19.42
CA LEU A 5 -21.67 24.58 -18.29
C LEU A 5 -21.16 23.18 -17.96
N CYS A 6 -19.86 22.95 -18.03
CA CYS A 6 -19.24 21.97 -17.15
C CYS A 6 -19.37 22.58 -15.75
N PRO A 7 -20.28 22.11 -14.88
CA PRO A 7 -20.24 22.58 -13.51
C PRO A 7 -18.89 22.08 -12.99
N SER A 8 -18.10 23.02 -12.50
CA SER A 8 -16.84 22.73 -11.82
C SER A 8 -17.16 21.79 -10.67
N ILE A 9 -17.17 20.47 -10.91
CA ILE A 9 -17.15 19.49 -9.85
C ILE A 9 -15.91 19.88 -9.06
N LEU A 10 -16.17 20.26 -7.82
CA LEU A 10 -15.36 21.18 -7.04
C LEU A 10 -13.87 20.93 -7.28
N SER A 11 -13.11 22.00 -7.50
CA SER A 11 -11.65 21.96 -7.57
C SER A 11 -11.12 21.64 -6.17
N VAL A 12 -11.41 20.45 -5.66
CA VAL A 12 -11.03 19.97 -4.35
C VAL A 12 -9.54 19.69 -4.40
N GLN A 13 -8.82 20.22 -3.41
CA GLN A 13 -7.41 19.92 -3.25
C GLN A 13 -7.24 18.52 -2.68
N VAL A 14 -6.16 17.85 -3.08
CA VAL A 14 -5.79 16.52 -2.57
C VAL A 14 -5.67 16.56 -1.05
N GLU A 15 -5.19 17.66 -0.48
CA GLU A 15 -5.12 17.86 0.98
C GLU A 15 -6.48 17.73 1.68
N ASN A 16 -7.56 18.27 1.11
CA ASN A 16 -8.90 18.15 1.69
C ASN A 16 -9.37 16.70 1.75
N VAL A 17 -9.07 15.90 0.72
CA VAL A 17 -9.36 14.46 0.72
C VAL A 17 -8.57 13.75 1.81
N LYS A 18 -7.28 14.09 1.95
CA LYS A 18 -6.45 13.52 3.01
C LYS A 18 -6.95 13.89 4.41
N ALA A 19 -7.45 15.11 4.60
CA ALA A 19 -8.07 15.54 5.84
C ALA A 19 -9.32 14.71 6.17
N ILE A 20 -10.18 14.43 5.19
CA ILE A 20 -11.34 13.53 5.38
C ILE A 20 -10.86 12.12 5.79
N ILE A 21 -9.87 11.59 5.08
CA ILE A 21 -9.29 10.27 5.40
C ILE A 21 -8.72 10.25 6.84
N GLU A 22 -8.04 11.30 7.28
CA GLU A 22 -7.52 11.38 8.65
C GLU A 22 -8.64 11.26 9.70
N VAL A 23 -9.78 11.90 9.46
CA VAL A 23 -10.93 11.81 10.35
C VAL A 23 -11.53 10.40 10.33
N GLU A 24 -11.72 9.81 9.16
CA GLU A 24 -12.44 8.53 9.00
C GLU A 24 -11.62 7.32 9.46
N ILE A 25 -10.31 7.29 9.16
CA ILE A 25 -9.46 6.12 9.44
C ILE A 25 -8.31 6.42 10.39
N GLN A 26 -8.24 7.63 10.96
CA GLN A 26 -7.27 8.02 11.99
C GLN A 26 -5.80 7.91 11.53
N VAL A 27 -5.55 8.10 10.23
CA VAL A 27 -4.20 8.16 9.67
C VAL A 27 -3.81 9.63 9.48
N PRO A 28 -2.75 10.15 10.13
CA PRO A 28 -2.34 11.55 9.96
C PRO A 28 -1.99 11.88 8.50
N ILE A 29 -2.35 13.07 7.99
CA ILE A 29 -2.04 13.51 6.61
C ILE A 29 -0.57 13.28 6.23
N ALA A 30 0.38 13.52 7.15
CA ALA A 30 1.81 13.32 6.93
C ALA A 30 2.18 11.86 6.61
N ASN A 31 1.36 10.91 7.09
CA ASN A 31 1.50 9.48 6.89
C ASN A 31 0.66 8.98 5.70
N GLN A 32 0.01 9.86 4.94
CA GLN A 32 -0.83 9.47 3.80
C GLN A 32 -0.16 9.77 2.46
N ARG A 33 -0.04 8.76 1.60
CA ARG A 33 0.24 8.93 0.16
C ARG A 33 -0.94 8.42 -0.65
N LEU A 34 -1.51 9.30 -1.46
CA LEU A 34 -2.57 8.96 -2.40
C LEU A 34 -1.96 8.76 -3.78
N PHE A 35 -2.41 7.73 -4.49
CA PHE A 35 -2.00 7.44 -5.86
C PHE A 35 -3.19 7.27 -6.77
N LEU A 36 -3.10 7.81 -7.97
CA LEU A 36 -3.98 7.51 -9.10
C LEU A 36 -3.16 6.72 -10.13
N ASN A 37 -3.54 5.48 -10.43
CA ASN A 37 -2.86 4.66 -11.45
C ASN A 37 -1.33 4.57 -11.26
N GLY A 38 -0.87 4.49 -10.01
CA GLY A 38 0.56 4.45 -9.66
C GLY A 38 1.27 5.81 -9.61
N ARG A 39 0.60 6.92 -9.97
CA ARG A 39 1.14 8.29 -9.84
C ARG A 39 0.76 8.90 -8.51
N ALA A 40 1.77 9.33 -7.74
CA ALA A 40 1.56 10.00 -6.46
C ALA A 40 0.90 11.37 -6.64
N LEU A 41 -0.08 11.66 -5.79
CA LEU A 41 -0.80 12.93 -5.75
C LEU A 41 -0.18 13.87 -4.72
N SER A 42 0.13 15.09 -5.17
CA SER A 42 0.65 16.16 -4.31
C SER A 42 -0.49 16.85 -3.56
N ASN A 43 -0.27 17.22 -2.30
CA ASN A 43 -1.24 17.93 -1.46
C ASN A 43 -1.72 19.25 -2.09
N ALA A 44 -0.80 19.96 -2.76
CA ALA A 44 -1.08 21.25 -3.39
C ALA A 44 -1.84 21.13 -4.72
N SER A 45 -2.00 19.92 -5.27
CA SER A 45 -2.72 19.70 -6.52
C SER A 45 -4.22 19.60 -6.30
N HIS A 46 -4.99 20.01 -7.30
CA HIS A 46 -6.42 19.73 -7.36
C HIS A 46 -6.67 18.36 -7.99
N LEU A 47 -7.73 17.67 -7.56
CA LEU A 47 -8.09 16.33 -8.04
C LEU A 47 -8.27 16.30 -9.57
N ASN A 48 -8.97 17.27 -10.14
CA ASN A 48 -9.19 17.39 -11.58
C ASN A 48 -7.90 17.59 -12.38
N GLN A 49 -6.97 18.43 -11.89
CA GLN A 49 -5.66 18.65 -12.52
C GLN A 49 -4.77 17.41 -12.45
N ALA A 50 -4.97 16.59 -11.41
CA ALA A 50 -4.33 15.29 -11.30
C ALA A 50 -4.98 14.22 -12.19
N GLY A 51 -6.10 14.53 -12.86
CA GLY A 51 -6.83 13.62 -13.73
C GLY A 51 -7.81 12.70 -13.00
N VAL A 52 -8.13 13.00 -11.74
CA VAL A 52 -9.13 12.25 -10.95
C VAL A 52 -10.52 12.71 -11.35
N GLY A 53 -11.31 11.79 -11.91
CA GLY A 53 -12.71 11.96 -12.24
C GLY A 53 -13.65 11.35 -11.19
N GLU A 54 -14.94 11.52 -11.41
CA GLU A 54 -15.96 10.84 -10.62
C GLU A 54 -15.94 9.33 -10.90
N GLY A 55 -16.00 8.52 -9.85
CA GLY A 55 -15.95 7.05 -9.94
C GLY A 55 -14.53 6.46 -9.97
N ASP A 56 -13.49 7.30 -10.00
CA ASP A 56 -12.11 6.83 -9.93
C ASP A 56 -11.75 6.31 -8.53
N LEU A 57 -10.88 5.29 -8.52
CA LEU A 57 -10.33 4.73 -7.29
C LEU A 57 -8.92 5.27 -7.03
N LEU A 58 -8.69 5.71 -5.80
CA LEU A 58 -7.39 6.15 -5.31
C LEU A 58 -6.80 5.09 -4.40
N LEU A 59 -5.51 4.78 -4.60
CA LEU A 59 -4.77 3.92 -3.68
C LEU A 59 -4.22 4.78 -2.54
N LEU A 60 -4.59 4.43 -1.31
CA LEU A 60 -3.97 4.98 -0.10
C LEU A 60 -2.83 4.06 0.34
N GLN A 61 -1.63 4.62 0.44
CA GLN A 61 -0.50 4.00 1.11
C GLN A 61 -0.21 4.75 2.41
N THR A 62 -0.25 4.04 3.54
CA THR A 62 0.11 4.57 4.85
C THR A 62 1.62 4.46 5.05
N ILE A 63 2.27 5.58 5.38
CA ILE A 63 3.67 5.61 5.81
C ILE A 63 3.67 5.49 7.33
N GLU A 64 4.17 4.38 7.85
CA GLU A 64 4.37 4.24 9.29
C GLU A 64 5.60 5.06 9.70
N SER A 65 5.36 6.26 10.21
CA SER A 65 6.41 7.08 10.85
C SER A 65 6.82 6.39 12.15
N GLY A 66 7.79 5.48 12.06
CA GLY A 66 8.33 4.81 13.24
C GLY A 66 7.61 3.52 13.61
N SER A 67 7.55 2.59 12.66
CA SER A 67 8.16 1.31 12.98
C SER A 67 9.27 1.11 11.95
N SER A 68 10.52 1.24 12.37
CA SER A 68 11.42 0.18 12.00
C SER A 68 10.66 -1.08 12.39
N ARG A 69 10.01 -1.73 11.42
CA ARG A 69 9.87 -3.18 11.53
C ARG A 69 11.23 -3.59 12.04
N PRO A 70 11.36 -4.26 13.18
CA PRO A 70 12.59 -4.93 13.43
C PRO A 70 12.72 -5.83 12.21
N GLN A 71 13.51 -5.40 11.21
CA GLN A 71 14.51 -6.27 10.65
C GLN A 71 15.02 -6.96 11.88
N ARG A 72 14.62 -8.22 12.04
CA ARG A 72 14.89 -8.99 13.23
C ARG A 72 16.40 -9.04 13.33
N SER A 73 17.00 -7.99 13.91
CA SER A 73 18.27 -7.97 14.59
C SER A 73 18.03 -8.68 15.92
N GLY A 74 17.43 -9.87 15.82
CA GLY A 74 16.95 -10.73 16.87
C GLY A 74 17.20 -12.12 16.37
N GLY A 75 18.47 -12.52 16.37
CA GLY A 75 18.94 -13.90 16.26
C GLY A 75 18.21 -14.80 15.25
N GLY A 76 17.85 -14.28 14.07
CA GLY A 76 17.26 -15.07 13.00
C GLY A 76 18.36 -15.67 12.14
N ASP A 77 18.24 -16.96 11.81
CA ASP A 77 19.20 -17.65 10.94
C ASP A 77 19.40 -16.81 9.66
N PRO A 78 20.62 -16.34 9.36
CA PRO A 78 20.89 -15.50 8.18
C PRO A 78 20.51 -16.22 6.87
N ASN A 79 20.37 -17.54 6.87
CA ASN A 79 19.87 -18.30 5.73
C ASN A 79 18.37 -18.11 5.47
N LEU A 80 17.58 -17.64 6.43
CA LEU A 80 16.14 -17.37 6.27
C LEU A 80 15.84 -15.88 6.02
N ALA A 81 16.87 -15.06 5.82
CA ALA A 81 16.72 -13.64 5.51
C ALA A 81 16.12 -13.41 4.11
N MET A 82 15.52 -12.24 3.91
CA MET A 82 15.04 -11.77 2.61
C MET A 82 15.94 -10.65 2.11
N ASN A 83 16.26 -10.70 0.81
CA ASN A 83 16.97 -9.66 0.10
C ASN A 83 16.04 -8.44 -0.14
N PRO A 84 16.60 -7.25 -0.40
CA PRO A 84 15.80 -6.04 -0.66
C PRO A 84 14.90 -6.12 -1.90
N ASP A 85 15.25 -6.98 -2.85
CA ASP A 85 14.45 -7.29 -4.06
C ASP A 85 13.28 -8.25 -3.78
N GLY A 86 13.13 -8.71 -2.52
CA GLY A 86 12.10 -9.65 -2.09
C GLY A 86 12.45 -11.13 -2.30
N SER A 87 13.62 -11.43 -2.88
CA SER A 87 14.10 -12.81 -2.99
C SER A 87 14.59 -13.35 -1.65
N ALA A 88 14.61 -14.68 -1.49
CA ALA A 88 15.22 -15.29 -0.30
C ALA A 88 16.75 -15.23 -0.39
N ALA A 89 17.41 -14.86 0.70
CA ALA A 89 18.88 -14.86 0.76
C ALA A 89 19.48 -16.26 0.52
N ASN A 90 18.81 -17.31 1.00
CA ASN A 90 19.11 -18.70 0.67
C ASN A 90 17.82 -19.48 0.36
N PRO A 91 17.44 -19.62 -0.93
CA PRO A 91 16.18 -20.27 -1.30
C PRO A 91 16.12 -21.74 -0.85
N LEU A 92 17.26 -22.43 -0.77
CA LEU A 92 17.31 -23.84 -0.35
C LEU A 92 17.06 -23.99 1.16
N ALA A 93 17.57 -23.08 1.98
CA ALA A 93 17.32 -23.08 3.41
C ALA A 93 15.86 -22.73 3.73
N LEU A 94 15.31 -21.74 3.03
CA LEU A 94 13.89 -21.39 3.13
C LEU A 94 13.00 -22.56 2.70
N GLN A 95 13.32 -23.26 1.61
CA GLN A 95 12.57 -24.43 1.17
C GLN A 95 12.59 -25.55 2.22
N ARG A 96 13.75 -25.83 2.83
CA ARG A 96 13.85 -26.83 3.91
C ARG A 96 13.02 -26.43 5.12
N HIS A 97 13.09 -25.16 5.52
CA HIS A 97 12.32 -24.63 6.64
C HIS A 97 10.81 -24.78 6.41
N LEU A 98 10.32 -24.39 5.23
CA LEU A 98 8.92 -24.59 4.85
C LEU A 98 8.51 -26.06 4.85
N ARG A 99 9.37 -26.96 4.36
CA ARG A 99 9.08 -28.40 4.34
C ARG A 99 9.11 -29.04 5.73
N GLN A 100 9.92 -28.53 6.63
CA GLN A 100 10.01 -29.00 8.02
C GLN A 100 8.82 -28.53 8.84
N ASP A 101 8.27 -27.36 8.53
CA ASP A 101 7.09 -26.84 9.21
C ASP A 101 5.79 -27.42 8.64
N GLN A 102 5.37 -28.56 9.19
CA GLN A 102 4.15 -29.26 8.76
C GLN A 102 2.88 -28.43 8.96
N ASN A 103 2.84 -27.55 9.96
CA ASN A 103 1.68 -26.70 10.23
C ASN A 103 1.56 -25.60 9.17
N LEU A 104 2.69 -25.02 8.77
CA LEU A 104 2.75 -24.06 7.66
C LEU A 104 2.32 -24.72 6.35
N MET A 105 2.82 -25.91 6.03
CA MET A 105 2.45 -26.64 4.81
C MET A 105 0.95 -26.96 4.75
N ARG A 106 0.33 -27.35 5.87
CA ARG A 106 -1.13 -27.54 5.93
C ARG A 106 -1.89 -26.27 5.56
N ARG A 107 -1.48 -25.13 6.12
CA ARG A 107 -2.13 -23.84 5.83
C ARG A 107 -1.94 -23.40 4.39
N LEU A 108 -0.76 -23.64 3.81
CA LEU A 108 -0.50 -23.31 2.39
C LEU A 108 -1.38 -24.14 1.45
N LEU A 109 -1.59 -25.42 1.74
CA LEU A 109 -2.55 -26.26 1.00
C LEU A 109 -3.99 -25.78 1.17
N GLU A 110 -4.38 -25.43 2.39
CA GLU A 110 -5.73 -24.92 2.68
C GLU A 110 -6.02 -23.62 1.92
N VAL A 111 -5.09 -22.66 1.90
CA VAL A 111 -5.23 -21.39 1.15
C VAL A 111 -5.34 -21.64 -0.36
N GLN A 112 -4.58 -22.58 -0.93
CA GLN A 112 -4.65 -22.90 -2.36
C GLN A 112 -5.94 -23.62 -2.77
N SER A 113 -6.61 -24.30 -1.83
CA SER A 113 -7.89 -24.98 -2.09
C SER A 113 -9.12 -24.04 -2.10
N SER A 114 -8.92 -22.77 -1.75
CA SER A 114 -9.97 -21.74 -1.71
C SER A 114 -9.99 -20.80 -2.93
N LEU A 115 -9.36 -21.20 -4.03
CA LEU A 115 -9.43 -20.59 -5.36
C LEU A 115 -9.96 -21.61 -6.38
#